data_AF-A0A351ST29-F1
#
_entry.id   AF-A0A351ST29-F1
#
_cell.length_a   1.000
_cell.length_b   1.000
_cell.length_c   1.000
_cell.angle_alpha   90.00
_cell.angle_beta   90.00
_cell.angle_gamma   90.00
#
_symmetry.space_group_name_H-M   'P 1'
#
loop_
_entity.id
_entity.type
_entity.pdbx_description
1 polymer ?
#
loop_
_entity_poly.entity_id
_entity_poly.type
_entity_poly.pdbx_seq_one_letter_code
_entity_poly.pdbx_strand_id
1 'polypeptide(L)'
;MGDNSSAIRDGFVRQRRNLIGISVALFLYKKLGLVIDGINILGNTARIRDPSGVTLLLWLAWAYFFVRYYQYFRDLPDKGSSSAYHTHVHRLARHLAQEKITRSVRAREELAGKTPHVTFKKIDVYRAYTRPWEFSLWELEVEADVAYECEGGVEARSLGKQKLNLSWREMAVPKVKAILHVGLNTHFVTEYYLPFLIALVPVASWIFNNQ
;
A
#
# COMPACT_ATOMS: atom_id res chain seq x y z
N MET A 1 -20.47 -0.09 15.23
CA MET A 1 -19.00 0.18 15.16
C MET A 1 -18.54 0.86 13.86
N GLY A 2 -19.38 1.02 12.82
CA GLY A 2 -18.99 1.67 11.55
C GLY A 2 -18.93 3.21 11.55
N ASP A 3 -19.60 3.88 12.49
CA ASP A 3 -19.82 5.34 12.45
C ASP A 3 -18.56 6.17 12.76
N ASN A 4 -17.68 5.69 13.64
CA ASN A 4 -16.43 6.39 13.93
C ASN A 4 -15.45 6.35 12.74
N SER A 5 -15.47 5.27 11.95
CA SER A 5 -14.53 5.11 10.83
C SER A 5 -14.82 6.06 9.67
N SER A 6 -16.09 6.33 9.37
CA SER A 6 -16.48 7.30 8.34
C SER A 6 -16.09 8.72 8.76
N ALA A 7 -16.39 9.10 10.00
CA ALA A 7 -16.06 10.43 10.53
C ALA A 7 -14.54 10.71 10.50
N ILE A 8 -13.71 9.72 10.88
CA ILE A 8 -12.25 9.82 10.80
C ILE A 8 -11.80 9.96 9.34
N ARG A 9 -12.38 9.18 8.42
CA ARG A 9 -12.03 9.22 6.99
C ARG A 9 -12.37 10.58 6.36
N ASP A 10 -13.53 11.14 6.69
CA ASP A 10 -13.92 12.47 6.21
C ASP A 10 -13.04 13.56 6.80
N GLY A 11 -12.70 13.44 8.09
CA GLY A 11 -11.72 14.30 8.74
C GLY A 11 -10.37 14.27 8.03
N PHE A 12 -9.87 13.08 7.69
CA PHE A 12 -8.62 12.89 6.96
C PHE A 12 -8.64 13.60 5.59
N VAL A 13 -9.71 13.45 4.80
CA VAL A 13 -9.82 14.11 3.49
C VAL A 13 -9.82 15.63 3.61
N ARG A 14 -10.45 16.18 4.66
CA ARG A 14 -10.37 17.62 4.96
C ARG A 14 -8.95 18.05 5.29
N GLN A 15 -8.26 17.34 6.18
CA GLN A 15 -6.88 17.70 6.56
C GLN A 15 -5.90 17.56 5.39
N ARG A 16 -6.10 16.58 4.50
CA ARG A 16 -5.35 16.43 3.25
C ARG A 16 -5.43 17.69 2.40
N ARG A 17 -6.65 18.16 2.12
CA ARG A 17 -6.89 19.38 1.32
C ARG A 17 -6.31 20.61 1.98
N ASN A 18 -6.46 20.75 3.29
CA ASN A 18 -5.91 21.88 4.04
C ASN A 18 -4.38 21.91 3.97
N LEU A 19 -3.72 20.77 4.18
CA LEU A 19 -2.25 20.68 4.11
C LEU A 19 -1.73 20.98 2.71
N ILE A 20 -2.36 20.44 1.66
CA ILE A 20 -1.98 20.74 0.27
C ILE A 20 -2.19 22.24 0.00
N GLY A 21 -3.36 22.77 0.34
CA GLY A 21 -3.70 24.18 0.11
C GLY A 21 -2.72 25.14 0.79
N ILE A 22 -2.43 24.93 2.07
CA ILE A 22 -1.50 25.81 2.80
C ILE A 22 -0.05 25.65 2.30
N SER A 23 0.36 24.44 1.89
CA SER A 23 1.70 24.21 1.34
C SER A 23 1.89 24.90 -0.01
N VAL A 24 0.88 24.83 -0.89
CA VAL A 24 0.88 25.53 -2.18
C VAL A 24 0.84 27.05 -1.97
N ALA A 25 -0.03 27.54 -1.07
CA ALA A 25 -0.10 28.96 -0.75
C ALA A 25 1.24 29.51 -0.22
N LEU A 26 1.87 28.79 0.72
CA LEU A 26 3.18 29.16 1.27
C LEU A 26 4.28 29.16 0.20
N PHE A 27 4.28 28.16 -0.69
CA PHE A 27 5.22 28.08 -1.81
C PHE A 27 5.04 29.24 -2.80
N LEU A 28 3.80 29.49 -3.25
CA LEU A 28 3.49 30.58 -4.18
C LEU A 28 3.79 31.95 -3.57
N TYR A 29 3.42 32.16 -2.30
CA TYR A 29 3.73 33.40 -1.58
C TYR A 29 5.24 33.68 -1.58
N LYS A 30 6.06 32.66 -1.31
CA LYS A 30 7.52 32.79 -1.32
C LYS A 30 8.12 32.97 -2.71
N LYS A 31 7.62 32.27 -3.74
CA LYS A 31 8.23 32.28 -5.08
C LYS A 31 7.75 33.43 -5.96
N LEU A 32 6.48 33.80 -5.85
CA LEU A 32 5.90 34.89 -6.64
C LEU A 32 6.12 36.26 -5.99
N GLY A 33 6.59 36.31 -4.75
CA GLY A 33 6.72 37.56 -4.00
C GLY A 33 5.39 38.31 -3.94
N LEU A 34 4.28 37.58 -3.79
CA LEU A 34 2.93 38.15 -3.76
C LEU A 34 2.85 39.19 -2.63
N VAL A 35 2.94 40.46 -3.00
CA VAL A 35 2.73 41.58 -2.08
C VAL A 35 1.22 41.71 -1.92
N ILE A 36 0.71 41.25 -0.77
CA ILE A 36 -0.68 41.47 -0.42
C ILE A 36 -0.77 42.92 0.05
N ASP A 37 -1.14 43.82 -0.86
CA ASP A 37 -1.23 45.26 -0.59
C ASP A 37 -2.26 45.62 0.51
N GLY A 38 -3.24 44.74 0.72
CA GLY A 38 -4.14 44.83 1.86
C GLY A 38 -5.12 43.66 1.91
N ILE A 39 -5.66 43.40 3.10
CA ILE A 39 -6.76 42.45 3.30
C ILE A 39 -8.02 43.26 3.58
N ASN A 40 -9.09 43.02 2.83
CA ASN A 40 -10.40 43.60 3.11
C ASN A 40 -11.22 42.58 3.91
N ILE A 41 -11.34 42.82 5.21
CA ILE A 41 -12.19 42.00 6.10
C ILE A 41 -13.37 42.87 6.49
N LEU A 42 -14.58 42.48 6.05
CA LEU A 42 -15.83 43.14 6.42
C LEU A 42 -15.85 44.65 6.08
N GLY A 43 -15.26 45.05 4.95
CA GLY A 43 -15.20 46.44 4.52
C GLY A 43 -14.06 47.24 5.14
N ASN A 44 -13.30 46.67 6.08
CA ASN A 44 -12.13 47.30 6.65
C ASN A 44 -10.87 46.87 5.88
N THR A 45 -10.16 47.84 5.32
CA THR A 45 -8.93 47.61 4.55
C THR A 45 -7.72 47.76 5.46
N ALA A 46 -7.14 46.64 5.88
CA ALA A 46 -5.88 46.65 6.62
C ALA A 46 -4.72 46.62 5.61
N ARG A 47 -3.91 47.68 5.55
CA ARG A 47 -2.65 47.67 4.80
C ARG A 47 -1.59 46.91 5.59
N ILE A 48 -0.99 45.90 4.99
CA ILE A 48 0.07 45.12 5.61
C ILE A 48 1.38 45.91 5.43
N ARG A 49 1.91 46.46 6.53
CA ARG A 49 3.15 47.24 6.51
C ARG A 49 4.41 46.36 6.51
N ASP A 50 4.31 45.15 7.04
CA ASP A 50 5.42 44.20 7.14
C ASP A 50 5.02 42.80 6.61
N PRO A 51 5.54 42.38 5.44
CA PRO A 51 5.33 41.04 4.88
C PRO A 51 5.85 39.90 5.76
N SER A 52 6.78 40.18 6.68
CA SER A 52 7.40 39.17 7.54
C SER A 52 6.36 38.51 8.46
N GLY A 53 5.40 39.28 8.96
CA GLY A 53 4.32 38.76 9.80
C GLY A 53 3.41 37.75 9.08
N VAL A 54 3.08 38.01 7.81
CA VAL A 54 2.27 37.09 6.98
C VAL A 54 3.02 35.79 6.74
N THR A 55 4.33 35.88 6.49
CA THR A 55 5.19 34.70 6.30
C THR A 55 5.19 33.81 7.54
N LEU A 56 5.38 34.39 8.73
CA LEU A 56 5.37 33.65 10.00
C LEU A 56 4.01 32.99 10.24
N LEU A 57 2.90 33.71 10.00
CA LEU A 57 1.54 33.18 10.16
C LEU A 57 1.28 31.99 9.22
N LEU A 58 1.72 32.07 7.95
CA LEU A 58 1.60 30.96 7.01
C LEU A 58 2.41 29.73 7.46
N TRP A 59 3.60 29.92 8.02
CA TRP A 59 4.39 28.82 8.59
C TRP A 59 3.72 28.17 9.80
N LEU A 60 3.16 28.97 10.71
CA LEU A 60 2.41 28.45 11.87
C LEU A 60 1.17 27.67 11.43
N ALA A 61 0.40 28.22 10.48
CA ALA A 61 -0.75 27.53 9.91
C ALA A 61 -0.35 26.23 9.21
N TRP A 62 0.74 26.25 8.44
CA TRP A 62 1.30 25.06 7.79
C TRP A 62 1.68 23.99 8.82
N ALA A 63 2.42 24.36 9.86
CA ALA A 63 2.86 23.44 10.91
C ALA A 63 1.67 22.81 11.65
N TYR A 64 0.65 23.61 11.97
CA TYR A 64 -0.60 23.13 12.55
C TYR A 64 -1.29 22.09 11.66
N PHE A 65 -1.49 22.39 10.37
CA PHE A 65 -2.13 21.44 9.45
C PHE A 65 -1.27 20.20 9.19
N PHE A 66 0.05 20.32 9.21
CA PHE A 66 0.96 19.18 9.08
C PHE A 66 0.80 18.21 10.26
N VAL A 67 0.85 18.72 11.49
CA VAL A 67 0.64 17.90 12.70
C VAL A 67 -0.75 17.29 12.70
N ARG A 68 -1.79 18.06 12.36
CA ARG A 68 -3.16 17.56 12.32
C ARG A 68 -3.33 16.46 11.28
N TYR A 69 -2.78 16.64 10.08
CA TYR A 69 -2.77 15.60 9.05
C TYR A 69 -2.05 14.33 9.51
N TYR A 70 -0.89 14.48 10.17
CA TYR A 70 -0.15 13.35 10.73
C TYR A 70 -0.94 12.56 11.77
N GLN A 71 -1.68 13.24 12.65
CA GLN A 71 -2.58 12.59 13.62
C GLN A 71 -3.65 11.76 12.90
N TYR A 72 -4.40 12.35 11.96
CA TYR A 72 -5.41 11.61 11.19
C TYR A 72 -4.82 10.47 10.35
N PHE A 73 -3.60 10.64 9.82
CA PHE A 73 -2.89 9.59 9.09
C PHE A 73 -2.54 8.38 9.97
N ARG A 74 -2.27 8.61 11.26
CA ARG A 74 -2.03 7.56 12.25
C ARG A 74 -3.31 6.91 12.77
N ASP A 75 -4.35 7.70 12.96
CA ASP A 75 -5.63 7.24 13.52
C ASP A 75 -6.47 6.44 12.52
N LEU A 76 -6.09 6.38 11.24
CA LEU A 76 -6.85 5.68 10.23
C LEU A 76 -6.68 4.14 10.37
N PRO A 77 -7.75 3.40 10.73
CA PRO A 77 -7.65 2.00 11.14
C PRO A 77 -7.44 1.02 9.98
N ASP A 78 -7.96 1.33 8.78
CA ASP A 78 -7.69 0.56 7.58
C ASP A 78 -7.55 1.50 6.37
N LYS A 79 -6.36 1.51 5.78
CA LYS A 79 -6.02 2.32 4.60
C LYS A 79 -6.51 1.64 3.32
N GLY A 80 -7.12 0.46 3.39
CA GLY A 80 -7.55 -0.38 2.26
C GLY A 80 -6.38 -1.04 1.51
N SER A 81 -5.16 -0.53 1.68
CA SER A 81 -3.95 -1.05 1.06
C SER A 81 -3.50 -2.38 1.64
N SER A 82 -3.77 -2.64 2.93
CA SER A 82 -3.42 -3.92 3.56
C SER A 82 -4.23 -5.06 2.96
N SER A 83 -5.56 -4.89 2.83
CA SER A 83 -6.42 -5.90 2.20
C SER A 83 -6.07 -6.12 0.72
N ALA A 84 -5.83 -5.04 -0.05
CA ALA A 84 -5.42 -5.14 -1.44
C ALA A 84 -4.05 -5.83 -1.59
N TYR A 85 -3.10 -5.52 -0.71
CA TYR A 85 -1.79 -6.16 -0.65
C TYR A 85 -1.93 -7.66 -0.35
N HIS A 86 -2.64 -8.02 0.72
CA HIS A 86 -2.84 -9.42 1.09
C HIS A 86 -3.54 -10.18 -0.03
N THR A 87 -4.62 -9.65 -0.60
CA THR A 87 -5.33 -10.28 -1.72
C THR A 87 -4.40 -10.55 -2.89
N HIS A 88 -3.53 -9.60 -3.24
CA HIS A 88 -2.59 -9.77 -4.34
C HIS A 88 -1.47 -10.77 -4.02
N VAL A 89 -0.92 -10.73 -2.80
CA VAL A 89 0.09 -11.69 -2.34
C VAL A 89 -0.51 -13.10 -2.31
N HIS A 90 -1.72 -13.27 -1.79
CA HIS A 90 -2.44 -14.54 -1.77
C HIS A 90 -2.62 -15.12 -3.17
N ARG A 91 -3.01 -14.27 -4.14
CA ARG A 91 -3.15 -14.67 -5.53
C ARG A 91 -1.83 -15.15 -6.14
N LEU A 92 -0.73 -14.43 -5.91
CA LEU A 92 0.59 -14.80 -6.43
C LEU A 92 1.17 -16.04 -5.72
N ALA A 93 0.96 -16.16 -4.40
CA ALA A 93 1.36 -17.33 -3.62
C ALA A 93 0.63 -18.60 -4.09
N ARG A 94 -0.67 -18.47 -4.40
CA ARG A 94 -1.48 -19.54 -4.99
C ARG A 94 -0.89 -20.02 -6.31
N HIS A 95 -0.47 -19.09 -7.17
CA HIS A 95 0.14 -19.44 -8.45
C HIS A 95 1.47 -20.19 -8.27
N LEU A 96 2.33 -19.74 -7.36
CA LEU A 96 3.57 -20.44 -7.02
C LEU A 96 3.32 -21.84 -6.45
N ALA A 97 2.31 -21.99 -5.59
CA ALA A 97 1.94 -23.28 -5.02
C ALA A 97 1.50 -24.26 -6.13
N GLN A 98 0.68 -23.79 -7.08
CA GLN A 98 0.25 -24.59 -8.23
C GLN A 98 1.43 -25.03 -9.09
N GLU A 99 2.38 -24.13 -9.38
CA GLU A 99 3.59 -24.47 -10.14
C GLU A 99 4.44 -25.51 -9.41
N LYS A 100 4.65 -25.33 -8.10
CA LYS A 100 5.48 -26.23 -7.29
C LYS A 100 4.87 -27.63 -7.21
N ILE A 101 3.54 -27.73 -7.04
CA ILE A 101 2.83 -29.02 -7.07
C ILE A 101 2.94 -29.65 -8.44
N THR A 102 2.64 -28.90 -9.50
CA THR A 102 2.72 -29.42 -10.87
C THR A 102 4.12 -29.95 -11.19
N ARG A 103 5.17 -29.24 -10.77
CA ARG A 103 6.56 -29.71 -10.89
C ARG A 103 6.81 -30.96 -10.06
N SER A 104 6.36 -31.00 -8.81
CA SER A 104 6.53 -32.16 -7.93
C SER A 104 5.80 -33.41 -8.44
N VAL A 105 4.63 -33.24 -9.07
CA VAL A 105 3.86 -34.32 -9.70
C VAL A 105 4.57 -34.82 -10.94
N ARG A 106 5.02 -33.91 -11.83
CA ARG A 106 5.78 -34.29 -13.03
C ARG A 106 7.13 -34.95 -12.73
N ALA A 107 7.73 -34.65 -11.59
CA ALA A 107 9.00 -35.24 -11.17
C ALA A 107 8.86 -36.66 -10.57
N ARG A 108 7.63 -37.16 -10.34
CA ARG A 108 7.44 -38.54 -9.86
C ARG A 108 7.70 -39.51 -11.00
N GLU A 109 8.55 -40.51 -10.75
CA GLU A 109 8.90 -41.56 -11.72
C GLU A 109 7.66 -42.31 -12.24
N GLU A 110 6.64 -42.50 -11.41
CA GLU A 110 5.34 -43.12 -11.78
C GLU A 110 4.63 -42.41 -12.96
N LEU A 111 4.97 -41.15 -13.22
CA LEU A 111 4.36 -40.30 -14.24
C LEU A 111 5.35 -39.94 -15.36
N ALA A 112 6.54 -40.52 -15.37
CA ALA A 112 7.53 -40.28 -16.43
C ALA A 112 6.97 -40.72 -17.80
N GLY A 113 6.90 -39.77 -18.73
CA GLY A 113 6.34 -40.00 -20.08
C GLY A 113 4.84 -39.78 -20.22
N LYS A 114 4.10 -39.56 -19.14
CA LYS A 114 2.66 -39.23 -19.16
C LYS A 114 2.44 -37.72 -19.07
N THR A 115 1.31 -37.21 -19.56
CA THR A 115 0.90 -35.81 -19.45
C THR A 115 -0.10 -35.62 -18.30
N PRO A 116 0.35 -35.44 -17.04
CA PRO A 116 -0.57 -35.31 -15.92
C PRO A 116 -1.38 -34.01 -16.01
N HIS A 117 -2.70 -34.13 -15.89
CA HIS A 117 -3.61 -33.02 -15.68
C HIS A 117 -3.85 -32.85 -14.18
N VAL A 118 -3.41 -31.72 -13.62
CA VAL A 118 -3.55 -31.43 -12.19
C VAL A 118 -4.77 -30.54 -11.98
N THR A 119 -5.76 -31.02 -11.23
CA THR A 119 -6.96 -30.27 -10.88
C THR A 119 -6.91 -29.88 -9.41
N PHE A 120 -6.88 -28.58 -9.13
CA PHE A 120 -6.80 -28.05 -7.78
C PHE A 120 -8.20 -27.89 -7.18
N LYS A 121 -8.51 -28.62 -6.10
CA LYS A 121 -9.79 -28.53 -5.38
C LYS A 121 -9.83 -27.34 -4.45
N LYS A 122 -8.82 -27.20 -3.60
CA LYS A 122 -8.75 -26.15 -2.58
C LYS A 122 -7.31 -25.71 -2.36
N ILE A 123 -7.09 -24.40 -2.26
CA ILE A 123 -5.77 -23.83 -1.94
C ILE A 123 -5.97 -22.83 -0.82
N ASP A 124 -5.67 -23.25 0.40
CA ASP A 124 -5.71 -22.40 1.57
C ASP A 124 -4.30 -21.90 1.87
N VAL A 125 -4.17 -20.58 1.99
CA VAL A 125 -2.88 -19.93 2.24
C VAL A 125 -2.87 -19.49 3.69
N TYR A 126 -2.02 -20.11 4.50
CA TYR A 126 -1.85 -19.73 5.89
C TYR A 126 -0.52 -19.00 6.06
N ARG A 127 -0.50 -18.02 6.98
CA ARG A 127 0.77 -17.50 7.46
C ARG A 127 1.17 -18.37 8.64
N ALA A 128 2.21 -19.18 8.48
CA ALA A 128 2.76 -19.86 9.63
C ALA A 128 3.33 -18.79 10.56
N TYR A 129 2.77 -18.69 11.77
CA TYR A 129 3.36 -17.89 12.84
C TYR A 129 4.60 -18.61 13.32
N THR A 130 5.71 -18.48 12.57
CA THR A 130 7.03 -18.82 13.09
C THR A 130 7.48 -17.70 14.03
N ARG A 131 8.36 -18.05 14.98
CA ARG A 131 8.79 -17.16 16.07
C ARG A 131 9.31 -15.82 15.52
N PRO A 132 9.28 -14.71 16.29
CA PRO A 132 9.64 -13.37 15.80
C PRO A 132 10.98 -13.26 15.05
N TRP A 133 11.94 -14.16 15.33
CA TRP A 133 13.28 -14.21 14.75
C TRP A 133 13.46 -15.27 13.64
N GLU A 134 12.47 -16.13 13.39
CA GLU A 134 12.47 -17.05 12.25
C GLU A 134 11.86 -16.33 11.05
N PHE A 135 12.70 -16.01 10.06
CA PHE A 135 12.27 -15.43 8.79
C PHE A 135 11.03 -16.15 8.26
N SER A 136 9.88 -15.45 8.28
CA SER A 136 8.54 -16.03 8.14
C SER A 136 8.46 -17.09 7.05
N LEU A 137 8.33 -18.36 7.44
CA LEU A 137 7.94 -19.41 6.50
C LEU A 137 6.46 -19.21 6.15
N TRP A 138 6.14 -19.31 4.88
CA TRP A 138 4.74 -19.30 4.43
C TRP A 138 4.33 -20.75 4.24
N GLU A 139 3.32 -21.19 4.98
CA GLU A 139 2.80 -22.55 4.91
C GLU A 139 1.49 -22.54 4.12
N LEU A 140 1.48 -23.23 2.99
CA LEU A 140 0.32 -23.39 2.15
C LEU A 140 -0.23 -24.79 2.32
N GLU A 141 -1.52 -24.89 2.58
CA GLU A 141 -2.23 -26.16 2.55
C GLU A 141 -2.94 -26.24 1.20
N VAL A 142 -2.54 -27.21 0.39
CA VAL A 142 -3.13 -27.40 -0.94
C VAL A 142 -3.74 -28.79 -1.01
N GLU A 143 -4.99 -28.84 -1.45
CA GLU A 143 -5.70 -30.04 -1.79
C GLU A 143 -5.87 -30.10 -3.31
N ALA A 144 -5.28 -31.12 -3.93
CA ALA A 144 -5.26 -31.30 -5.37
C ALA A 144 -5.53 -32.75 -5.74
N ASP A 145 -6.20 -32.93 -6.87
CA ASP A 145 -6.33 -34.21 -7.55
C ASP A 145 -5.47 -34.20 -8.81
N VAL A 146 -4.95 -35.36 -9.18
CA VAL A 146 -4.19 -35.55 -10.40
C VAL A 146 -4.91 -36.59 -11.24
N ALA A 147 -5.24 -36.23 -12.48
CA ALA A 147 -5.73 -37.15 -13.49
C ALA A 147 -4.62 -37.38 -14.53
N TYR A 148 -4.43 -38.61 -14.96
CA TYR A 148 -3.49 -38.94 -16.04
C TYR A 148 -4.05 -40.06 -16.92
N GLU A 149 -3.67 -40.01 -18.20
CA GLU A 149 -4.08 -40.99 -19.19
C GLU A 149 -3.20 -42.25 -19.10
N CYS A 150 -3.84 -43.41 -19.15
CA CYS A 150 -3.24 -44.75 -19.16
C CYS A 150 -3.81 -45.57 -20.31
N GLU A 151 -3.15 -46.68 -20.65
CA GLU A 151 -3.59 -47.59 -21.73
C GLU A 151 -5.03 -48.11 -21.55
N GLY A 152 -5.56 -48.12 -20.32
CA GLY A 152 -6.93 -48.52 -19.98
C GLY A 152 -7.94 -47.38 -19.75
N GLY A 153 -7.57 -46.11 -19.98
CA GLY A 153 -8.43 -44.94 -19.76
C GLY A 153 -7.82 -43.87 -18.85
N VAL A 154 -8.67 -43.02 -18.26
CA VAL A 154 -8.23 -41.94 -17.36
C VAL A 154 -8.29 -42.41 -15.92
N GLU A 155 -7.15 -42.42 -15.24
CA GLU A 155 -7.07 -42.63 -13.80
C GLU A 155 -7.00 -41.28 -13.07
N ALA A 156 -7.79 -41.13 -12.01
CA ALA A 156 -7.75 -39.97 -11.12
C ALA A 156 -7.29 -40.39 -9.72
N ARG A 157 -6.24 -39.76 -9.22
CA ARG A 157 -5.68 -40.00 -7.88
C ARG A 157 -5.70 -38.70 -7.08
N SER A 158 -6.32 -38.74 -5.91
CA SER A 158 -6.26 -37.61 -4.98
C SER A 158 -4.90 -37.58 -4.30
N LEU A 159 -4.23 -36.42 -4.29
CA LEU A 159 -2.96 -36.23 -3.56
C LEU A 159 -3.19 -35.97 -2.07
N GLY A 160 -4.45 -35.85 -1.64
CA GLY A 160 -4.82 -35.41 -0.31
C GLY A 160 -4.32 -33.99 -0.02
N LYS A 161 -4.24 -33.68 1.27
CA LYS A 161 -3.75 -32.39 1.77
C LYS A 161 -2.22 -32.41 1.80
N GLN A 162 -1.61 -31.52 1.03
CA GLN A 162 -0.16 -31.33 0.98
C GLN A 162 0.20 -29.99 1.62
N LYS A 163 1.16 -30.02 2.54
CA LYS A 163 1.72 -28.82 3.15
C LYS A 163 2.96 -28.38 2.38
N LEU A 164 2.95 -27.16 1.86
CA LEU A 164 4.06 -26.56 1.14
C LEU A 164 4.65 -25.42 1.93
N ASN A 165 5.93 -25.52 2.21
CA ASN A 165 6.71 -24.42 2.76
C ASN A 165 7.31 -23.60 1.60
N LEU A 166 6.95 -22.32 1.54
CA LEU A 166 7.62 -21.34 0.69
C LEU A 166 8.66 -20.58 1.51
N SER A 167 9.87 -20.55 0.98
CA SER A 167 10.94 -19.73 1.53
C SER A 167 10.67 -18.24 1.31
N TRP A 168 11.33 -17.42 2.11
CA TRP A 168 11.26 -15.96 1.95
C TRP A 168 11.74 -15.49 0.57
N ARG A 169 12.68 -16.21 -0.08
CA ARG A 169 13.21 -15.89 -1.41
C ARG A 169 12.15 -16.11 -2.50
N GLU A 170 11.44 -17.23 -2.43
CA GLU A 170 10.33 -17.53 -3.35
C GLU A 170 9.20 -16.50 -3.19
N MET A 171 8.97 -16.00 -1.97
CA MET A 171 7.97 -14.99 -1.67
C MET A 171 8.42 -13.55 -1.93
N ALA A 172 9.70 -13.28 -2.12
CA ALA A 172 10.22 -11.92 -2.31
C ALA A 172 9.64 -11.27 -3.57
N VAL A 173 9.67 -11.99 -4.71
CA VAL A 173 9.14 -11.49 -5.99
C VAL A 173 7.63 -11.21 -5.91
N PRO A 174 6.77 -12.15 -5.42
CA PRO A 174 5.36 -11.87 -5.18
C PRO A 174 5.09 -10.65 -4.30
N LYS A 175 5.85 -10.50 -3.22
CA LYS A 175 5.69 -9.36 -2.30
C LYS A 175 6.03 -8.04 -2.98
N VAL A 176 7.15 -7.98 -3.71
CA VAL A 176 7.55 -6.79 -4.47
C VAL A 176 6.51 -6.47 -5.54
N LYS A 177 6.05 -7.46 -6.30
CA LYS A 177 4.98 -7.28 -7.29
C LYS A 177 3.67 -6.77 -6.66
N ALA A 178 3.29 -7.29 -5.50
CA ALA A 178 2.12 -6.82 -4.77
C ALA A 178 2.29 -5.39 -4.26
N ILE A 179 3.47 -5.04 -3.73
CA ILE A 179 3.77 -3.65 -3.30
C ILE A 179 3.69 -2.70 -4.49
N LEU A 180 4.31 -3.05 -5.62
CA LEU A 180 4.26 -2.24 -6.84
C LEU A 180 2.83 -2.13 -7.37
N HIS A 181 2.10 -3.24 -7.44
CA HIS A 181 0.71 -3.24 -7.90
C HIS A 181 -0.18 -2.36 -7.01
N VAL A 182 -0.05 -2.47 -5.69
CA VAL A 182 -0.79 -1.61 -4.75
C VAL A 182 -0.33 -0.16 -4.89
N GLY A 183 0.97 0.10 -4.92
CA GLY A 183 1.51 1.45 -5.01
C GLY A 183 1.12 2.20 -6.29
N LEU A 184 1.05 1.48 -7.42
CA LEU A 184 0.76 2.07 -8.74
C LEU A 184 -0.74 2.07 -9.08
N ASN A 185 -1.49 1.03 -8.72
CA ASN A 185 -2.89 0.89 -9.09
C ASN A 185 -3.87 1.28 -7.99
N THR A 186 -3.38 1.62 -6.80
CA THR A 186 -4.24 2.18 -5.75
C THR A 186 -3.87 3.63 -5.49
N HIS A 187 -4.86 4.38 -5.02
CA HIS A 187 -4.69 5.74 -4.56
C HIS A 187 -3.83 5.84 -3.28
N PHE A 188 -3.22 4.76 -2.81
CA PHE A 188 -2.45 4.72 -1.57
C PHE A 188 -1.25 5.68 -1.56
N VAL A 189 -0.48 5.76 -2.64
CA VAL A 189 0.67 6.68 -2.66
C VAL A 189 0.19 8.13 -2.77
N THR A 190 -0.75 8.38 -3.68
CA THR A 190 -1.23 9.73 -4.01
C THR A 190 -2.12 10.34 -2.92
N GLU A 191 -2.88 9.56 -2.18
CA GLU A 191 -3.77 10.09 -1.14
C GLU A 191 -3.08 10.27 0.21
N TYR A 192 -2.07 9.45 0.50
CA TYR A 192 -1.48 9.37 1.82
C TYR A 192 -0.07 9.94 1.91
N TYR A 193 0.75 9.75 0.87
CA TYR A 193 2.16 10.18 0.91
C TYR A 193 2.40 11.47 0.14
N LEU A 194 1.67 11.71 -0.95
CA LEU A 194 1.78 12.94 -1.72
C LEU A 194 1.58 14.22 -0.89
N PRO A 195 0.63 14.30 0.07
CA PRO A 195 0.48 15.52 0.88
C PRO A 195 1.72 15.82 1.72
N PHE A 196 2.42 14.80 2.23
CA PHE A 196 3.70 14.99 2.92
C PHE A 196 4.79 15.48 1.94
N LEU A 197 4.89 14.88 0.75
CA LEU A 197 5.86 15.32 -0.26
C LEU A 197 5.64 16.78 -0.67
N ILE A 198 4.39 17.17 -0.90
CA ILE A 198 4.02 18.56 -1.22
C ILE A 198 4.36 19.49 -0.04
N ALA A 199 4.09 19.06 1.20
CA ALA A 199 4.40 19.85 2.39
C ALA A 199 5.91 20.06 2.59
N LEU A 200 6.76 19.16 2.10
CA LEU A 200 8.21 19.33 2.15
C LEU A 200 8.76 20.37 1.14
N VAL A 201 8.02 20.68 0.07
CA VAL A 201 8.45 21.66 -0.95
C VAL A 201 8.78 23.06 -0.39
N PRO A 202 7.90 23.72 0.39
CA PRO A 202 8.23 25.03 0.97
C PRO A 202 9.39 24.98 1.96
N VAL A 203 9.58 23.86 2.67
CA VAL A 203 10.72 23.65 3.59
C VAL A 203 12.02 23.55 2.80
N ALA A 204 12.06 22.67 1.80
CA ALA A 204 13.22 22.52 0.93
C ALA A 204 13.57 23.86 0.26
N SER A 205 12.59 24.56 -0.31
CA SER A 205 12.81 25.86 -0.93
C SER A 205 13.31 26.91 0.06
N TRP A 206 12.92 26.85 1.33
CA TRP A 206 13.43 27.79 2.33
C TRP A 206 14.89 27.50 2.68
N ILE A 207 15.25 26.23 2.83
CA ILE A 207 16.64 25.81 3.10
C ILE A 207 17.56 26.22 1.96
N PHE A 208 17.18 25.95 0.70
CA PHE A 208 18.01 26.27 -0.46
C PHE A 208 18.16 27.78 -0.74
N ASN A 209 17.18 28.60 -0.37
CA ASN A 209 17.24 30.05 -0.57
C ASN A 209 18.01 30.78 0.55
N ASN A 210 18.26 30.12 1.68
CA ASN A 210 18.94 30.69 2.85
C ASN A 210 20.42 30.29 2.93
N GLN A 211 20.95 29.58 1.93
CA GLN A 211 22.38 29.31 1.73
C GLN A 211 22.96 30.30 0.72
#